data_AF-A0A1D1YFN7-F1
#
_entry.id   AF-A0A1D1YFN7-F1
#
_cell.length_a   1.000
_cell.length_b   1.000
_cell.length_c   1.000
_cell.angle_alpha   90.00
_cell.angle_beta   90.00
_cell.angle_gamma   90.00
#
_symmetry.space_group_name_H-M   'P 1'
#
loop_
_entity.id
_entity.type
_entity.pdbx_description
1 polymer ?
#
loop_
_entity_poly.entity_id
_entity_poly.type
_entity_poly.pdbx_seq_one_letter_code
_entity_poly.pdbx_strand_id
1 'polypeptide(L)'
;MEIPASTYHKFVQFALEEAQLRTSLVPLPNQDRFRCIKSGDNKAKLCSLSFHAPKIRCLRSLTIAGGNMMQVLDFAIFPEAEFDLPIFCANFFTGPTLSIIVLDLNPLHDVITQSDYKDKYYRKLLPLGQRYAELLPWGAKITSESLRFFSPIVIWSKFTPSQGLHEILYSAFVDYLKAWLELMEQSEEEKDSVQVILNREAQHRYLTWRAEKDPGYPLLKRLIGESFAKDLVENFLFNGVNTLGTKTFLDYFPEYGRQDGTVNQRRSIVGKSFEARPWDESGNFIGNECR
;
A
#
# COMPACT_ATOMS: atom_id res chain seq x y z
N MET A 1 6.72 -33.24 6.66
CA MET A 1 7.04 -31.93 7.26
C MET A 1 6.12 -30.93 6.57
N GLU A 2 5.03 -30.56 7.25
CA GLU A 2 3.95 -29.74 6.69
C GLU A 2 4.44 -28.32 6.42
N ILE A 3 4.11 -27.78 5.24
CA ILE A 3 4.43 -26.40 4.86
C ILE A 3 3.69 -25.48 5.84
N PRO A 4 4.36 -24.50 6.48
CA PRO A 4 3.69 -23.61 7.41
C PRO A 4 2.52 -22.89 6.75
N ALA A 5 1.44 -22.68 7.51
CA ALA A 5 0.41 -21.71 7.19
C ALA A 5 1.07 -20.37 6.82
N SER A 6 0.66 -19.78 5.68
CA SER A 6 1.11 -18.50 5.10
C SER A 6 2.16 -17.71 5.90
N THR A 7 3.35 -17.49 5.35
CA THR A 7 4.46 -16.76 6.00
C THR A 7 4.06 -15.38 6.52
N TYR A 8 3.07 -14.74 5.89
CA TYR A 8 2.58 -13.41 6.25
C TYR A 8 1.42 -13.40 7.24
N HIS A 9 0.90 -14.56 7.66
CA HIS A 9 -0.19 -14.63 8.63
C HIS A 9 0.17 -13.94 9.95
N LYS A 10 1.39 -14.15 10.45
CA LYS A 10 1.90 -13.50 11.67
C LYS A 10 1.95 -11.96 11.58
N PHE A 11 2.10 -11.39 10.38
CA PHE A 11 2.09 -9.94 10.16
C PHE A 11 0.67 -9.40 10.37
N VAL A 12 -0.32 -10.06 9.76
CA VAL A 12 -1.73 -9.70 9.90
C VAL A 12 -2.20 -9.88 11.33
N GLN A 13 -1.84 -10.99 11.98
CA GLN A 13 -2.20 -11.25 13.38
C GLN A 13 -1.66 -10.14 14.29
N PHE A 14 -0.36 -9.87 14.23
CA PHE A 14 0.26 -8.78 14.99
C PHE A 14 -0.45 -7.44 14.75
N ALA A 15 -0.76 -7.14 13.48
CA ALA A 15 -1.38 -5.87 13.15
C ALA A 15 -2.77 -5.69 13.74
N LEU A 16 -3.58 -6.75 13.75
CA LEU A 16 -4.91 -6.73 14.34
C LEU A 16 -4.83 -6.63 15.87
N GLU A 17 -3.94 -7.39 16.50
CA GLU A 17 -3.73 -7.36 17.94
C GLU A 17 -3.27 -5.97 18.41
N GLU A 18 -2.25 -5.39 17.76
CA GLU A 18 -1.72 -4.07 18.11
C GLU A 18 -2.75 -2.96 17.85
N ALA A 19 -3.53 -3.02 16.76
CA ALA A 19 -4.60 -2.05 16.50
C ALA A 19 -5.73 -2.15 17.55
N GLN A 20 -6.09 -3.36 17.99
CA GLN A 20 -7.13 -3.59 18.99
C GLN A 20 -6.77 -3.06 20.38
N LEU A 21 -5.49 -2.89 20.69
CA LEU A 21 -5.05 -2.24 21.92
C LEU A 21 -5.39 -0.74 21.96
N ARG A 22 -5.58 -0.12 20.79
CA ARG A 22 -5.69 1.34 20.62
C ARG A 22 -7.07 1.77 20.10
N THR A 23 -7.80 0.89 19.42
CA THR A 23 -9.12 1.19 18.87
C THR A 23 -9.98 -0.06 18.69
N SER A 24 -11.30 0.11 18.68
CA SER A 24 -12.26 -0.98 18.47
C SER A 24 -12.45 -1.28 16.99
N LEU A 25 -11.87 -2.38 16.52
CA LEU A 25 -12.05 -2.87 15.14
C LEU A 25 -13.41 -3.55 14.98
N VAL A 26 -14.20 -3.10 14.00
CA VAL A 26 -15.50 -3.67 13.64
C VAL A 26 -15.43 -4.26 12.23
N PRO A 27 -15.81 -5.54 12.00
CA PRO A 27 -15.82 -6.16 10.68
C PRO A 27 -16.64 -5.37 9.65
N LEU A 28 -16.11 -5.21 8.44
CA LEU A 28 -16.84 -4.58 7.32
C LEU A 28 -17.82 -5.57 6.64
N PRO A 29 -19.00 -5.12 6.16
CA PRO A 29 -20.04 -6.02 5.62
C PRO A 29 -19.62 -6.90 4.44
N ASN A 30 -18.69 -6.43 3.60
CA ASN A 30 -18.26 -7.15 2.39
C ASN A 30 -17.20 -8.23 2.66
N GLN A 31 -16.83 -8.46 3.92
CA GLN A 31 -15.78 -9.39 4.28
C GLN A 31 -16.07 -10.82 3.84
N ASP A 32 -17.31 -11.30 4.00
CA ASP A 32 -17.66 -12.71 3.72
C ASP A 32 -17.52 -13.09 2.25
N ARG A 33 -17.77 -12.15 1.34
CA ARG A 33 -17.65 -12.38 -0.11
C ARG A 33 -16.22 -12.70 -0.54
N PHE A 34 -15.22 -12.11 0.12
CA PHE A 34 -13.81 -12.24 -0.25
C PHE A 34 -12.97 -13.04 0.75
N ARG A 35 -13.55 -13.44 1.88
CA ARG A 35 -12.85 -13.99 3.05
C ARG A 35 -11.89 -15.12 2.73
N CYS A 36 -12.30 -16.07 1.88
CA CYS A 36 -11.47 -17.19 1.50
C CYS A 36 -11.81 -17.67 0.08
N ILE A 37 -10.86 -17.54 -0.84
CA ILE A 37 -11.02 -17.91 -2.24
C ILE A 37 -9.92 -18.91 -2.60
N LYS A 38 -10.28 -19.99 -3.30
CA LYS A 38 -9.29 -20.89 -3.93
C LYS A 38 -9.00 -20.41 -5.34
N SER A 39 -7.76 -20.52 -5.80
CA SER A 39 -7.44 -20.28 -7.20
C SER A 39 -8.15 -21.29 -8.11
N GLY A 40 -8.33 -20.96 -9.39
CA GLY A 40 -9.01 -21.83 -10.36
C GLY A 40 -8.36 -23.22 -10.50
N ASP A 41 -7.05 -23.34 -10.25
CA ASP A 41 -6.31 -24.61 -10.24
C ASP A 41 -6.20 -25.26 -8.86
N ASN A 42 -6.82 -24.67 -7.82
CA ASN A 42 -6.77 -25.07 -6.41
C ASN A 42 -5.36 -25.12 -5.78
N LYS A 43 -4.34 -24.53 -6.41
CA LYS A 43 -2.96 -24.52 -5.89
C LYS A 43 -2.62 -23.34 -4.99
N ALA A 44 -3.48 -22.31 -4.97
CA ALA A 44 -3.33 -21.16 -4.10
C ALA A 44 -4.61 -20.87 -3.34
N LYS A 45 -4.44 -20.36 -2.11
CA LYS A 45 -5.52 -19.89 -1.25
C LYS A 45 -5.33 -18.40 -0.99
N LEU A 46 -6.36 -17.62 -1.28
CA LEU A 46 -6.45 -16.21 -0.95
C LEU A 46 -7.31 -16.09 0.31
N CYS A 47 -6.81 -15.42 1.34
CA CYS A 47 -7.55 -15.14 2.57
C CYS A 47 -7.58 -13.64 2.81
N SER A 48 -8.76 -13.09 3.08
CA SER A 48 -8.93 -11.66 3.30
C SER A 48 -9.70 -11.34 4.57
N LEU A 49 -9.37 -10.18 5.15
CA LEU A 49 -10.02 -9.62 6.33
C LEU A 49 -10.17 -8.12 6.15
N SER A 50 -11.24 -7.53 6.67
CA SER A 50 -11.51 -6.11 6.54
C SER A 50 -12.28 -5.58 7.75
N PHE A 51 -11.84 -4.45 8.28
CA PHE A 51 -12.41 -3.81 9.47
C PHE A 51 -12.50 -2.30 9.29
N HIS A 52 -13.36 -1.65 10.06
CA HIS A 52 -13.36 -0.20 10.25
C HIS A 52 -13.23 0.13 11.74
N ALA A 53 -12.90 1.38 12.05
CA ALA A 53 -12.81 1.92 13.41
C ALA A 53 -13.05 3.45 13.36
N PRO A 54 -13.21 4.16 14.48
CA PRO A 54 -13.57 5.58 14.48
C PRO A 54 -12.70 6.51 13.61
N LYS A 55 -11.39 6.25 13.50
CA LYS A 55 -10.46 7.01 12.63
C LYS A 55 -10.04 6.25 11.36
N ILE A 56 -10.53 5.03 11.20
CA ILE A 56 -10.14 4.08 10.15
C ILE A 56 -11.36 3.74 9.31
N ARG A 57 -11.41 4.29 8.09
CA ARG A 57 -12.43 3.93 7.12
C ARG A 57 -12.35 2.46 6.72
N CYS A 58 -11.13 1.96 6.49
CA CYS A 58 -10.91 0.58 6.09
C CYS A 58 -9.49 0.12 6.41
N LEU A 59 -9.35 -0.82 7.34
CA LEU A 59 -8.18 -1.68 7.51
C LEU A 59 -8.47 -2.98 6.79
N ARG A 60 -7.63 -3.37 5.83
CA ARG A 60 -7.84 -4.61 5.08
C ARG A 60 -6.55 -5.35 4.79
N SER A 61 -6.66 -6.67 4.78
CA SER A 61 -5.59 -7.58 4.41
C SER A 61 -6.06 -8.55 3.32
N LEU A 62 -5.17 -8.84 2.38
CA LEU A 62 -5.24 -9.97 1.47
C LEU A 62 -3.92 -10.74 1.60
N THR A 63 -4.01 -12.01 1.96
CA THR A 63 -2.88 -12.94 1.94
C THR A 63 -3.10 -13.97 0.84
N ILE A 64 -2.04 -14.33 0.12
CA ILE A 64 -2.09 -15.40 -0.88
C ILE A 64 -1.02 -16.43 -0.53
N ALA A 65 -1.45 -17.66 -0.29
CA ALA A 65 -0.57 -18.80 -0.05
C ALA A 65 -0.66 -19.78 -1.21
N GLY A 66 0.37 -19.82 -2.05
CA GLY A 66 0.55 -20.76 -3.16
C GLY A 66 1.64 -21.81 -2.87
N GLY A 67 1.74 -22.25 -1.62
CA GLY A 67 2.86 -23.06 -1.13
C GLY A 67 4.20 -22.31 -1.22
N ASN A 68 5.29 -23.03 -1.46
CA ASN A 68 6.64 -22.43 -1.56
C ASN A 68 6.84 -21.58 -2.83
N MET A 69 5.91 -21.65 -3.79
CA MET A 69 6.04 -20.94 -5.07
C MET A 69 5.70 -19.46 -4.95
N MET A 70 4.84 -19.09 -4.00
CA MET A 70 4.33 -17.73 -3.91
C MET A 70 3.66 -17.47 -2.56
N GLN A 71 4.10 -16.43 -1.90
CA GLN A 71 3.49 -15.84 -0.71
C GLN A 71 3.26 -14.35 -0.97
N VAL A 72 2.05 -13.87 -0.71
CA VAL A 72 1.70 -12.45 -0.90
C VAL A 72 1.04 -11.90 0.36
N LEU A 73 1.39 -10.66 0.70
CA LEU A 73 0.65 -9.81 1.63
C LEU A 73 0.31 -8.50 0.90
N ASP A 74 -0.97 -8.13 0.89
CA ASP A 74 -1.41 -6.77 0.65
C ASP A 74 -2.18 -6.33 1.90
N PHE A 75 -1.61 -5.41 2.66
CA PHE A 75 -2.19 -4.88 3.89
C PHE A 75 -2.16 -3.36 3.83
N ALA A 76 -3.27 -2.71 4.18
CA ALA A 76 -3.33 -1.27 4.23
C ALA A 76 -4.38 -0.79 5.21
N ILE A 77 -4.19 0.45 5.65
CA ILE A 77 -5.11 1.16 6.52
C ILE A 77 -5.43 2.49 5.86
N PHE A 78 -6.70 2.66 5.48
CA PHE A 78 -7.24 3.88 4.93
C PHE A 78 -7.94 4.67 6.04
N PRO A 79 -7.52 5.92 6.32
CA PRO A 79 -8.15 6.74 7.33
C PRO A 79 -9.52 7.26 6.87
N GLU A 80 -10.34 7.69 7.82
CA GLU A 80 -11.49 8.55 7.51
C GLU A 80 -11.02 9.93 6.99
N ALA A 81 -11.83 10.61 6.18
CA ALA A 81 -11.42 11.84 5.50
C ALA A 81 -11.18 13.01 6.46
N GLU A 82 -11.77 12.95 7.64
CA GLU A 82 -11.60 13.87 8.75
C GLU A 82 -10.23 13.73 9.43
N PHE A 83 -9.46 12.67 9.13
CA PHE A 83 -8.10 12.50 9.63
C PHE A 83 -7.15 12.39 8.44
N ASP A 84 -6.33 13.41 8.22
CA ASP A 84 -5.38 13.49 7.10
C ASP A 84 -4.14 12.57 7.25
N LEU A 85 -4.29 11.47 7.98
CA LEU A 85 -3.25 10.47 8.21
C LEU A 85 -2.68 9.94 6.89
N PRO A 86 -1.38 9.58 6.86
CA PRO A 86 -0.84 8.74 5.79
C PRO A 86 -1.62 7.44 5.66
N ILE A 87 -1.61 6.83 4.48
CA ILE A 87 -2.13 5.48 4.23
C ILE A 87 -1.04 4.47 4.59
N PHE A 88 -1.25 3.65 5.62
CA PHE A 88 -0.34 2.54 5.89
C PHE A 88 -0.41 1.54 4.73
N CYS A 89 0.72 1.09 4.20
CA CYS A 89 0.79 0.28 3.00
C CYS A 89 1.90 -0.77 3.11
N ALA A 90 1.53 -2.06 3.04
CA ALA A 90 2.45 -3.18 3.02
C ALA A 90 2.06 -4.13 1.87
N ASN A 91 2.84 -4.09 0.79
CA ASN A 91 2.68 -4.93 -0.40
C ASN A 91 3.93 -5.81 -0.57
N PHE A 92 3.84 -7.06 -0.10
CA PHE A 92 4.95 -8.01 -0.12
C PHE A 92 4.63 -9.15 -1.06
N PHE A 93 5.57 -9.44 -1.96
CA PHE A 93 5.58 -10.64 -2.77
C PHE A 93 6.86 -11.42 -2.46
N THR A 94 6.73 -12.72 -2.21
CA THR A 94 7.87 -13.64 -2.06
C THR A 94 7.64 -14.88 -2.90
N GLY A 95 8.52 -15.11 -3.87
CA GLY A 95 8.65 -16.37 -4.60
C GLY A 95 9.92 -17.13 -4.18
N PRO A 96 10.32 -18.19 -4.89
CA PRO A 96 11.47 -19.00 -4.51
C PRO A 96 12.82 -18.28 -4.59
N THR A 97 12.95 -17.35 -5.54
CA THR A 97 14.23 -16.69 -5.85
C THR A 97 14.23 -15.19 -5.60
N LEU A 98 13.05 -14.59 -5.38
CA LEU A 98 12.89 -13.15 -5.31
C LEU A 98 11.76 -12.76 -4.35
N SER A 99 12.08 -11.84 -3.45
CA SER A 99 11.11 -11.01 -2.72
C SER A 99 11.05 -9.62 -3.34
N ILE A 100 9.85 -9.06 -3.47
CA ILE A 100 9.59 -7.69 -3.91
C ILE A 100 8.72 -7.04 -2.83
N ILE A 101 9.26 -6.02 -2.17
CA ILE A 101 8.71 -5.43 -0.96
C ILE A 101 8.45 -3.95 -1.19
N VAL A 102 7.23 -3.52 -0.87
CA VAL A 102 6.88 -2.12 -0.61
C VAL A 102 6.28 -2.05 0.79
N LEU A 103 6.94 -1.34 1.71
CA LEU A 103 6.40 -0.97 3.02
C LEU A 103 6.51 0.54 3.18
N ASP A 104 5.40 1.20 3.48
CA ASP A 104 5.37 2.65 3.59
C ASP A 104 4.20 3.14 4.44
N LEU A 105 4.32 4.40 4.87
CA LEU A 105 3.20 5.25 5.23
C LEU A 105 3.00 6.19 4.04
N ASN A 106 2.21 5.79 3.04
CA ASN A 106 2.03 6.59 1.83
C ASN A 106 1.37 7.93 2.20
N PRO A 107 1.94 9.06 1.78
CA PRO A 107 1.37 10.36 2.14
C PRO A 107 0.03 10.58 1.45
N LEU A 108 -0.92 11.17 2.20
CA LEU A 108 -2.20 11.58 1.62
C LEU A 108 -1.99 12.76 0.66
N HIS A 109 -1.17 13.73 1.07
CA HIS A 109 -0.84 14.93 0.29
C HIS A 109 0.61 14.92 -0.19
N ASP A 110 0.92 15.62 -1.27
CA ASP A 110 2.23 15.58 -1.92
C ASP A 110 3.36 16.11 -1.02
N VAL A 111 4.29 15.23 -0.62
CA VAL A 111 5.43 15.54 0.25
C VAL A 111 6.63 16.18 -0.45
N ILE A 112 6.63 16.23 -1.80
CA ILE A 112 7.66 16.90 -2.58
C ILE A 112 7.37 18.40 -2.64
N THR A 113 6.09 18.76 -2.82
CA THR A 113 5.66 20.16 -3.00
C THR A 113 5.02 20.77 -1.74
N GLN A 114 4.47 19.97 -0.82
CA GLN A 114 3.83 20.46 0.41
C GLN A 114 4.68 20.13 1.64
N SER A 115 5.60 21.05 1.98
CA SER A 115 6.51 20.89 3.13
C SER A 115 5.77 20.72 4.45
N ASP A 116 4.65 21.40 4.65
CA ASP A 116 3.93 21.38 5.94
C ASP A 116 3.38 19.98 6.25
N TYR A 117 2.80 19.30 5.26
CA TYR A 117 2.33 17.92 5.40
C TYR A 117 3.51 16.95 5.61
N LYS A 118 4.60 17.15 4.86
CA LYS A 118 5.82 16.36 5.02
C LYS A 118 6.36 16.46 6.45
N ASP A 119 6.49 17.68 6.96
CA ASP A 119 7.07 17.95 8.28
C ASP A 119 6.16 17.48 9.42
N LYS A 120 4.84 17.61 9.26
CA LYS A 120 3.83 17.11 10.20
C LYS A 120 4.00 15.61 10.46
N TYR A 121 4.18 14.81 9.40
CA TYR A 121 4.13 13.35 9.53
C TYR A 121 5.48 12.65 9.48
N TYR A 122 6.45 13.13 8.71
CA TYR A 122 7.66 12.36 8.41
C TYR A 122 8.91 12.84 9.11
N ARG A 123 8.97 14.10 9.58
CA ARG A 123 10.17 14.66 10.22
C ARG A 123 10.69 13.79 11.37
N LYS A 124 9.80 13.29 12.23
CA LYS A 124 10.14 12.41 13.36
C LYS A 124 10.39 10.95 12.95
N LEU A 125 9.96 10.56 11.75
CA LEU A 125 10.08 9.19 11.22
C LEU A 125 11.31 8.99 10.33
N LEU A 126 12.03 10.04 9.95
CA LEU A 126 13.25 9.92 9.13
C LEU A 126 14.27 8.92 9.71
N PRO A 127 14.56 8.92 11.03
CA PRO A 127 15.49 7.93 11.60
C PRO A 127 15.00 6.48 11.46
N LEU A 128 13.69 6.25 11.54
CA LEU A 128 13.08 4.94 11.31
C LEU A 128 13.31 4.48 9.86
N GLY A 129 13.06 5.38 8.90
CA GLY A 129 13.27 5.12 7.47
C GLY A 129 14.74 4.84 7.13
N GLN A 130 15.67 5.64 7.67
CA GLN A 130 17.11 5.46 7.47
C GLN A 130 17.59 4.08 7.97
N ARG A 131 17.23 3.72 9.21
CA ARG A 131 17.60 2.43 9.81
C ARG A 131 17.23 1.25 8.93
N TYR A 132 16.03 1.25 8.35
CA TYR A 132 15.61 0.14 7.49
C TYR A 132 16.07 0.26 6.05
N ALA A 133 16.39 1.46 5.54
CA ALA A 133 17.02 1.62 4.24
C ALA A 133 18.43 1.01 4.20
N GLU A 134 19.16 0.98 5.32
CA GLU A 134 20.45 0.29 5.47
C GLU A 134 20.29 -1.25 5.48
N LEU A 135 19.21 -1.76 6.08
CA LEU A 135 18.97 -3.20 6.24
C LEU A 135 18.26 -3.84 5.05
N LEU A 136 17.43 -3.08 4.35
CA LEU A 136 16.63 -3.49 3.19
C LEU A 136 16.94 -2.56 2.02
N PRO A 137 17.99 -2.87 1.22
CA PRO A 137 18.51 -1.94 0.23
C PRO A 137 17.50 -1.66 -0.89
N TRP A 138 17.68 -0.51 -1.54
CA TRP A 138 16.83 -0.06 -2.64
C TRP A 138 16.77 -1.10 -3.76
N GLY A 139 15.55 -1.48 -4.15
CA GLY A 139 15.36 -2.71 -4.91
C GLY A 139 15.84 -2.68 -6.37
N ALA A 140 15.60 -1.59 -7.09
CA ALA A 140 15.96 -1.33 -8.50
C ALA A 140 15.20 -0.07 -8.98
N LYS A 141 15.33 0.27 -10.26
CA LYS A 141 14.41 1.22 -10.91
C LYS A 141 12.93 0.91 -10.62
N ILE A 142 12.18 1.95 -10.31
CA ILE A 142 10.76 1.92 -9.98
C ILE A 142 9.94 2.70 -11.02
N THR A 143 8.66 2.37 -11.18
CA THR A 143 7.73 3.15 -12.01
C THR A 143 7.72 4.60 -11.51
N SER A 144 8.10 5.55 -12.38
CA SER A 144 8.32 6.95 -11.97
C SER A 144 7.07 7.58 -11.34
N GLU A 145 5.91 7.30 -11.90
CA GLU A 145 4.63 7.82 -11.41
C GLU A 145 4.25 7.26 -10.02
N SER A 146 4.80 6.10 -9.61
CA SER A 146 4.56 5.54 -8.28
C SER A 146 5.19 6.38 -7.16
N LEU A 147 6.28 7.12 -7.45
CA LEU A 147 6.92 8.00 -6.44
C LEU A 147 6.02 9.14 -5.97
N ARG A 148 5.02 9.53 -6.78
CA ARG A 148 4.01 10.52 -6.38
C ARG A 148 3.20 10.10 -5.14
N PHE A 149 3.27 8.82 -4.76
CA PHE A 149 2.53 8.23 -3.66
C PHE A 149 3.45 7.62 -2.59
N PHE A 150 4.77 7.80 -2.70
CA PHE A 150 5.71 7.27 -1.72
C PHE A 150 6.25 8.36 -0.80
N SER A 151 6.43 8.01 0.46
CA SER A 151 7.00 8.90 1.46
C SER A 151 8.54 8.89 1.44
N PRO A 152 9.20 9.84 2.12
CA PRO A 152 10.64 9.82 2.33
C PRO A 152 11.15 8.62 3.13
N ILE A 153 10.27 7.86 3.80
CA ILE A 153 10.63 6.67 4.59
C ILE A 153 10.25 5.35 3.89
N VAL A 154 9.82 5.37 2.63
CA VAL A 154 9.42 4.14 1.93
C VAL A 154 10.55 3.10 1.91
N ILE A 155 10.17 1.84 2.11
CA ILE A 155 11.01 0.68 1.85
C ILE A 155 10.54 0.08 0.53
N TRP A 156 11.26 0.37 -0.55
CA TRP A 156 11.17 -0.35 -1.80
C TRP A 156 12.40 -1.24 -1.94
N SER A 157 12.22 -2.55 -1.79
CA SER A 157 13.33 -3.49 -1.77
C SER A 157 13.07 -4.73 -2.60
N LYS A 158 14.15 -5.27 -3.16
CA LYS A 158 14.18 -6.56 -3.86
C LYS A 158 15.38 -7.34 -3.38
N PHE A 159 15.17 -8.58 -2.99
CA PHE A 159 16.24 -9.43 -2.48
C PHE A 159 15.93 -10.90 -2.68
N THR A 160 16.95 -11.75 -2.64
CA THR A 160 16.77 -13.19 -2.57
C THR A 160 16.23 -13.56 -1.19
N PRO A 161 15.11 -14.31 -1.11
CA PRO A 161 14.51 -14.67 0.18
C PRO A 161 15.48 -15.42 1.08
N SER A 162 15.58 -15.00 2.34
CA SER A 162 16.31 -15.69 3.40
C SER A 162 15.58 -15.50 4.73
N GLN A 163 15.83 -16.37 5.71
CA GLN A 163 15.20 -16.24 7.03
C GLN A 163 15.57 -14.90 7.69
N GLY A 164 16.85 -14.51 7.68
CA GLY A 164 17.30 -13.26 8.28
C GLY A 164 16.65 -12.01 7.66
N LEU A 165 16.56 -11.95 6.32
CA LEU A 165 15.87 -10.82 5.66
C LEU A 165 14.36 -10.82 5.92
N HIS A 166 13.75 -12.00 6.07
CA HIS A 166 12.34 -12.11 6.43
C HIS A 166 12.06 -11.66 7.88
N GLU A 167 12.98 -11.93 8.81
CA GLU A 167 12.92 -11.43 10.19
C GLU A 167 13.09 -9.90 10.23
N ILE A 168 14.06 -9.35 9.48
CA ILE A 168 14.23 -7.90 9.32
C ILE A 168 12.97 -7.25 8.74
N LEU A 169 12.36 -7.85 7.71
CA LEU A 169 11.11 -7.37 7.13
C LEU A 169 9.96 -7.38 8.14
N TYR A 170 9.88 -8.42 8.98
CA TYR A 170 8.89 -8.48 10.05
C TYR A 170 9.09 -7.36 11.08
N SER A 171 10.33 -7.13 11.53
CA SER A 171 10.65 -6.01 12.40
C SER A 171 10.31 -4.66 11.77
N ALA A 172 10.61 -4.46 10.48
CA ALA A 172 10.25 -3.26 9.75
C ALA A 172 8.74 -3.02 9.73
N PHE A 173 7.97 -4.07 9.41
CA PHE A 173 6.51 -4.01 9.43
C PHE A 173 5.96 -3.62 10.82
N VAL A 174 6.47 -4.26 11.88
CA VAL A 174 6.08 -3.97 13.26
C VAL A 174 6.32 -2.51 13.61
N ASP A 175 7.53 -2.00 13.35
CA ASP A 175 7.91 -0.65 13.74
C ASP A 175 7.18 0.42 12.91
N TYR A 176 6.97 0.19 11.60
CA TYR A 176 6.17 1.08 10.76
C TYR A 176 4.71 1.11 11.19
N LEU A 177 4.13 -0.04 11.55
CA LEU A 177 2.74 -0.09 11.98
C LEU A 177 2.55 0.61 13.32
N LYS A 178 3.45 0.41 14.28
CA LYS A 178 3.43 1.11 15.56
C LYS A 178 3.55 2.63 15.35
N ALA A 179 4.47 3.08 14.50
CA ALA A 179 4.59 4.49 14.14
C ALA A 179 3.29 5.04 13.54
N TRP A 180 2.63 4.30 12.63
CA TRP A 180 1.35 4.73 12.07
C TRP A 180 0.23 4.81 13.13
N LEU A 181 0.16 3.83 14.03
CA LEU A 181 -0.83 3.82 15.11
C LEU A 181 -0.61 4.95 16.12
N GLU A 182 0.64 5.31 16.41
CA GLU A 182 0.97 6.50 17.22
C GLU A 182 0.53 7.80 16.53
N LEU A 183 0.73 7.92 15.21
CA LEU A 183 0.19 9.05 14.45
C LEU A 183 -1.34 9.10 14.51
N MET A 184 -2.00 7.94 14.43
CA MET A 184 -3.46 7.84 14.54
C MET A 184 -3.97 8.27 15.91
N GLU A 185 -3.29 7.95 17.00
CA GLU A 185 -3.66 8.42 18.34
C GLU A 185 -3.55 9.94 18.44
N GLN A 186 -2.47 10.51 17.90
CA GLN A 186 -2.19 11.94 17.92
C GLN A 186 -3.01 12.76 16.90
N SER A 187 -3.70 12.12 15.95
CA SER A 187 -4.45 12.85 14.93
C SER A 187 -5.69 13.50 15.52
N GLU A 188 -5.88 14.78 15.22
CA GLU A 188 -7.09 15.51 15.53
C GLU A 188 -8.05 15.45 14.34
N GLU A 189 -9.34 15.51 14.64
CA GLU A 189 -10.39 15.50 13.63
C GLU A 189 -10.47 16.89 12.97
N GLU A 190 -10.34 16.93 11.65
CA GLU A 190 -10.51 18.12 10.84
C GLU A 190 -11.97 18.58 10.86
N LYS A 191 -12.19 19.86 11.17
CA LYS A 191 -13.51 20.48 11.29
C LYS A 191 -13.84 21.37 10.11
N ASP A 192 -12.84 21.82 9.34
CA ASP A 192 -13.07 22.53 8.10
C ASP A 192 -13.54 21.55 7.01
N SER A 193 -14.80 21.72 6.60
CA SER A 193 -15.41 20.91 5.54
C SER A 193 -14.66 20.98 4.20
N VAL A 194 -14.00 22.11 3.89
CA VAL A 194 -13.18 22.24 2.67
C VAL A 194 -11.97 21.31 2.75
N GLN A 195 -11.29 21.30 3.90
CA GLN A 195 -10.12 20.44 4.11
C GLN A 195 -10.50 18.95 4.12
N VAL A 196 -11.64 18.59 4.71
CA VAL A 196 -12.18 17.21 4.65
C VAL A 196 -12.45 16.79 3.20
N ILE A 197 -13.00 17.67 2.36
CA ILE A 197 -13.21 17.39 0.94
C ILE A 197 -11.88 17.16 0.22
N LEU A 198 -10.86 17.98 0.50
CA LEU A 198 -9.52 17.82 -0.08
C LEU A 198 -8.86 16.49 0.34
N ASN A 199 -8.97 16.12 1.62
CA ASN A 199 -8.48 14.84 2.14
C ASN A 199 -9.17 13.66 1.46
N ARG A 200 -10.50 13.74 1.30
CA ARG A 200 -11.29 12.72 0.60
C ARG A 200 -10.88 12.59 -0.86
N GLU A 201 -10.69 13.72 -1.56
CA GLU A 201 -10.27 13.73 -2.95
C GLU A 201 -8.85 13.15 -3.12
N ALA A 202 -7.93 13.49 -2.23
CA ALA A 202 -6.57 12.96 -2.24
C ALA A 202 -6.56 11.43 -2.03
N GLN A 203 -7.37 10.93 -1.09
CA GLN A 203 -7.54 9.49 -0.88
C GLN A 203 -8.16 8.82 -2.11
N HIS A 204 -9.21 9.43 -2.69
CA HIS A 204 -9.85 8.92 -3.90
C HIS A 204 -8.85 8.83 -5.06
N ARG A 205 -8.06 9.87 -5.32
CA ARG A 205 -6.99 9.88 -6.33
C ARG A 205 -5.99 8.73 -6.13
N TYR A 206 -5.58 8.46 -4.90
CA TYR A 206 -4.70 7.33 -4.57
C TYR A 206 -5.36 5.98 -4.91
N LEU A 207 -6.62 5.79 -4.49
CA LEU A 207 -7.37 4.55 -4.77
C LEU A 207 -7.58 4.35 -6.27
N THR A 208 -7.93 5.40 -7.01
CA THR A 208 -8.08 5.36 -8.48
C THR A 208 -6.78 4.97 -9.16
N TRP A 209 -5.64 5.54 -8.73
CA TRP A 209 -4.33 5.15 -9.25
C TRP A 209 -4.03 3.67 -9.02
N ARG A 210 -4.19 3.20 -7.79
CA ARG A 210 -3.88 1.82 -7.41
C ARG A 210 -4.82 0.84 -8.11
N ALA A 211 -6.13 1.09 -8.12
CA ALA A 211 -7.10 0.20 -8.78
C ALA A 211 -6.77 -0.02 -10.27
N GLU A 212 -6.28 1.00 -10.97
CA GLU A 212 -5.95 0.92 -12.39
C GLU A 212 -4.54 0.37 -12.66
N LYS A 213 -3.52 0.72 -11.85
CA LYS A 213 -2.10 0.49 -12.15
C LYS A 213 -1.36 -0.46 -11.20
N ASP A 214 -2.05 -1.04 -10.22
CA ASP A 214 -1.42 -1.93 -9.22
C ASP A 214 -0.69 -3.11 -9.88
N PRO A 215 0.57 -3.38 -9.47
CA PRO A 215 1.37 -4.40 -10.11
C PRO A 215 0.90 -5.84 -9.86
N GLY A 216 0.10 -6.07 -8.82
CA GLY A 216 -0.45 -7.37 -8.45
C GLY A 216 -1.68 -7.78 -9.27
N TYR A 217 -2.33 -6.86 -9.99
CA TYR A 217 -3.56 -7.18 -10.72
C TYR A 217 -3.43 -8.32 -11.74
N PRO A 218 -2.36 -8.42 -12.57
CA PRO A 218 -2.18 -9.56 -13.47
C PRO A 218 -2.09 -10.91 -12.76
N LEU A 219 -1.50 -10.94 -11.55
CA LEU A 219 -1.45 -12.14 -10.73
C LEU A 219 -2.85 -12.54 -10.28
N LEU A 220 -3.65 -11.58 -9.80
CA LEU A 220 -5.04 -11.83 -9.40
C LEU A 220 -5.87 -12.36 -10.58
N LYS A 221 -5.80 -11.71 -11.76
CA LYS A 221 -6.48 -12.18 -12.98
C LYS A 221 -6.15 -13.64 -13.29
N ARG A 222 -4.88 -14.04 -13.16
CA ARG A 222 -4.44 -15.42 -13.40
C ARG A 222 -4.99 -16.40 -12.36
N LEU A 223 -5.07 -16.00 -11.10
CA LEU A 223 -5.48 -16.90 -10.00
C LEU A 223 -7.00 -17.10 -9.93
N ILE A 224 -7.77 -16.04 -10.11
CA ILE A 224 -9.21 -16.02 -9.79
C ILE A 224 -10.08 -15.54 -10.97
N GLY A 225 -9.50 -15.33 -12.15
CA GLY A 225 -10.20 -14.85 -13.33
C GLY A 225 -10.41 -13.33 -13.34
N GLU A 226 -10.62 -12.76 -14.54
CA GLU A 226 -10.64 -11.31 -14.75
C GLU A 226 -11.80 -10.61 -14.03
N SER A 227 -13.02 -11.10 -14.19
CA SER A 227 -14.22 -10.49 -13.59
C SER A 227 -14.10 -10.42 -12.06
N PHE A 228 -13.70 -11.53 -11.45
CA PHE A 228 -13.57 -11.60 -9.99
C PHE A 228 -12.34 -10.84 -9.47
N ALA A 229 -11.23 -10.83 -10.21
CA ALA A 229 -10.09 -9.98 -9.87
C ALA A 229 -10.44 -8.49 -9.90
N LYS A 230 -11.21 -8.04 -10.91
CA LYS A 230 -11.66 -6.64 -11.01
C LYS A 230 -12.53 -6.27 -9.81
N ASP A 231 -13.50 -7.11 -9.50
CA ASP A 231 -14.40 -6.91 -8.36
C ASP A 231 -13.65 -6.93 -7.00
N LEU A 232 -12.67 -7.82 -6.82
CA LEU A 232 -11.79 -7.81 -5.62
C LEU A 232 -10.98 -6.52 -5.54
N VAL A 233 -10.45 -6.00 -6.65
CA VAL A 233 -9.68 -4.76 -6.69
C VAL A 233 -10.55 -3.55 -6.31
N GLU A 234 -11.69 -3.39 -6.96
CA GLU A 234 -12.54 -2.20 -6.78
C GLU A 234 -13.34 -2.21 -5.48
N ASN A 235 -13.89 -3.37 -5.10
CA ASN A 235 -14.84 -3.46 -3.99
C ASN A 235 -14.19 -3.89 -2.66
N PHE A 236 -12.95 -4.38 -2.69
CA PHE A 236 -12.22 -4.81 -1.49
C PHE A 236 -10.86 -4.11 -1.31
N LEU A 237 -9.89 -4.34 -2.21
CA LEU A 237 -8.51 -3.84 -2.03
C LEU A 237 -8.43 -2.30 -2.03
N PHE A 238 -9.18 -1.67 -2.92
CA PHE A 238 -9.30 -0.23 -3.07
C PHE A 238 -10.74 0.25 -2.91
N ASN A 239 -11.46 -0.42 -1.98
CA ASN A 239 -12.80 0.00 -1.57
C ASN A 239 -12.80 1.51 -1.25
N GLY A 240 -13.70 2.25 -1.90
CA GLY A 240 -13.72 3.72 -1.89
C GLY A 240 -13.54 4.33 -3.28
N VAL A 241 -12.93 3.62 -4.24
CA VAL A 241 -12.70 4.12 -5.60
C VAL A 241 -14.00 4.50 -6.34
N ASN A 242 -15.13 3.88 -6.01
CA ASN A 242 -16.43 4.16 -6.61
C ASN A 242 -17.36 5.00 -5.71
N THR A 243 -16.93 5.35 -4.49
CA THR A 243 -17.82 5.99 -3.49
C THR A 243 -17.26 7.26 -2.87
N LEU A 244 -15.94 7.47 -2.88
CA LEU A 244 -15.32 8.69 -2.33
C LEU A 244 -15.32 9.87 -3.30
N GLY A 245 -15.50 9.63 -4.60
CA GLY A 245 -15.54 10.66 -5.63
C GLY A 245 -16.08 10.14 -6.95
N THR A 246 -16.21 11.06 -7.92
CA THR A 246 -16.75 10.78 -9.27
C THR A 246 -15.72 10.96 -10.38
N LYS A 247 -14.54 11.53 -10.07
CA LYS A 247 -13.44 11.70 -11.03
C LYS A 247 -12.91 10.33 -11.48
N THR A 248 -12.78 10.17 -12.79
CA THR A 248 -12.21 8.97 -13.42
C THR A 248 -10.69 8.96 -13.31
N PHE A 249 -10.06 7.85 -13.74
CA PHE A 249 -8.61 7.77 -13.83
C PHE A 249 -8.02 8.85 -14.75
N LEU A 250 -8.65 9.16 -15.88
CA LEU A 250 -8.16 10.16 -16.82
C LEU A 250 -8.36 11.61 -16.34
N ASP A 251 -9.31 11.84 -15.42
CA ASP A 251 -9.46 13.15 -14.78
C ASP A 251 -8.27 13.47 -13.86
N TYR A 252 -7.70 12.45 -13.20
CA TYR A 252 -6.53 12.60 -12.33
C TYR A 252 -5.19 12.45 -13.06
N PHE A 253 -5.14 11.62 -14.10
CA PHE A 253 -3.91 11.23 -14.80
C PHE A 253 -4.11 11.35 -16.33
N PRO A 254 -4.37 12.56 -16.84
CA PRO A 254 -4.66 12.77 -18.27
C PRO A 254 -3.52 12.36 -19.18
N GLU A 255 -2.27 12.29 -18.68
CA GLU A 255 -1.11 11.82 -19.43
C GLU A 255 -1.22 10.34 -19.89
N TYR A 256 -2.16 9.58 -19.33
CA TYR A 256 -2.48 8.22 -19.77
C TYR A 256 -3.57 8.15 -20.85
N GLY A 257 -4.16 9.28 -21.25
CA GLY A 257 -5.20 9.33 -22.27
C GLY A 257 -4.69 8.90 -23.64
N ARG A 258 -5.45 8.05 -24.34
CA ARG A 258 -5.27 7.76 -25.78
C ARG A 258 -6.19 8.63 -26.62
N GLN A 259 -5.90 8.73 -27.92
CA GLN A 259 -6.71 9.49 -28.87
C GLN A 259 -8.16 9.02 -28.97
N ASP A 260 -8.43 7.74 -28.67
CA ASP A 260 -9.75 7.13 -28.65
C ASP A 260 -10.51 7.33 -27.32
N GLY A 261 -9.95 8.11 -26.39
CA GLY A 261 -10.52 8.35 -25.06
C GLY A 261 -10.30 7.22 -24.05
N THR A 262 -9.58 6.15 -24.41
CA THR A 262 -9.28 5.04 -23.50
C THR A 262 -8.01 5.26 -22.67
N VAL A 263 -7.88 4.52 -21.58
CA VAL A 263 -6.69 4.54 -20.73
C VAL A 263 -5.56 3.74 -21.38
N ASN A 264 -4.35 4.33 -21.42
CA ASN A 264 -3.16 3.62 -21.83
C ASN A 264 -2.83 2.47 -20.88
N GLN A 265 -2.79 1.26 -21.43
CA GLN A 265 -2.54 0.02 -20.69
C GLN A 265 -1.08 -0.14 -20.20
N ARG A 266 -0.15 0.72 -20.65
CA ARG A 266 1.19 0.77 -20.07
C ARG A 266 1.09 1.14 -18.59
N ARG A 267 1.89 0.48 -17.75
CA ARG A 267 1.97 0.82 -16.32
C ARG A 267 2.52 2.23 -16.11
N SER A 268 3.47 2.63 -16.96
CA SER A 268 4.19 3.89 -16.87
C SER A 268 4.25 4.54 -18.25
N ILE A 269 3.98 5.84 -18.30
CA ILE A 269 4.16 6.67 -19.48
C ILE A 269 5.61 7.16 -19.55
N VAL A 270 6.20 7.51 -18.40
CA VAL A 270 7.60 7.97 -18.29
C VAL A 270 8.59 6.82 -18.40
N GLY A 271 8.23 5.65 -17.87
CA GLY A 271 9.11 4.50 -17.70
C GLY A 271 9.62 4.35 -16.25
N LYS A 272 10.48 3.35 -16.07
CA LYS A 272 11.12 3.10 -14.77
C LYS A 272 12.39 3.92 -14.63
N SER A 273 12.52 4.61 -13.51
CA SER A 273 13.65 5.48 -13.16
C SER A 273 14.14 5.20 -11.73
N PHE A 274 15.10 5.98 -11.24
CA PHE A 274 15.59 5.94 -9.85
C PHE A 274 16.25 4.59 -9.49
N GLU A 275 17.44 4.36 -10.07
CA GLU A 275 18.28 3.19 -9.73
C GLU A 275 18.73 3.22 -8.26
N ALA A 276 18.87 4.42 -7.69
CA ALA A 276 19.13 4.65 -6.28
C ALA A 276 17.93 5.30 -5.59
N ARG A 277 17.91 5.25 -4.24
CA ARG A 277 16.88 5.89 -3.40
C ARG A 277 16.80 7.39 -3.72
N PRO A 278 15.62 7.93 -4.10
CA PRO A 278 15.49 9.32 -4.52
C PRO A 278 15.25 10.32 -3.38
N TRP A 279 15.55 9.93 -2.14
CA TRP A 279 15.50 10.79 -0.96
C TRP A 279 16.86 10.78 -0.25
N ASP A 280 17.32 11.96 0.16
CA ASP A 280 18.48 12.09 1.03
C ASP A 280 18.16 11.71 2.49
N GLU A 281 19.16 11.77 3.37
CA GLU A 281 19.01 11.48 4.80
C GLU A 281 18.03 12.44 5.49
N SER A 282 17.89 13.68 5.00
CA SER A 282 16.92 14.66 5.51
C SER A 282 15.51 14.46 4.92
N GLY A 283 15.31 13.40 4.12
CA GLY A 283 14.06 13.10 3.45
C GLY A 283 13.72 14.08 2.33
N ASN A 284 14.66 14.89 1.85
CA ASN A 284 14.46 15.75 0.69
C ASN A 284 14.51 14.91 -0.57
N PHE A 285 13.58 15.18 -1.48
CA PHE A 285 13.59 14.54 -2.77
C PHE A 285 14.76 15.06 -3.59
N ILE A 286 15.70 14.16 -3.90
CA ILE A 286 16.90 14.46 -4.71
C ILE A 286 16.81 13.81 -6.10
N GLY A 287 15.62 13.36 -6.47
CA GLY A 287 15.34 12.76 -7.76
C GLY A 287 15.23 13.80 -8.88
N ASN A 288 16.29 14.56 -9.17
CA ASN A 288 16.33 15.43 -10.34
C ASN A 288 17.25 14.89 -11.45
N GLU A 289 16.65 14.81 -12.64
CA GLU A 289 17.20 14.83 -14.01
C GLU A 289 18.31 13.82 -14.39
N CYS A 290 17.94 12.56 -14.61
CA CYS A 290 18.38 11.91 -15.85
C CYS A 290 17.37 12.31 -16.95
N ARG A 291 17.56 13.48 -17.57
CA ARG A 291 17.03 13.69 -18.92
C ARG A 291 17.79 12.80 -19.90
#